data_AF-A0A821I274-F1
#
_entry.id   AF-A0A821I274-F1
#
_cell.length_a   1.000
_cell.length_b   1.000
_cell.length_c   1.000
_cell.angle_alpha   90.00
_cell.angle_beta   90.00
_cell.angle_gamma   90.00
#
_symmetry.space_group_name_H-M   'P 1'
#
loop_
_entity.id
_entity.type
_entity.pdbx_description
1 polymer ?
#
loop_
_entity_poly.entity_id
_entity_poly.type
_entity_poly.pdbx_seq_one_letter_code
_entity_poly.pdbx_strand_id
1 'polypeptide(L)'
;MSRKQYVETALPGSRNGNYVNIYEDRRHLSNNRQNFMSDQERMAKFQQFIRRYEINATFAAKLRGLDGYEIVFICDDSGSMNTELSDVSGPYNQSPTRCKKLYYSIFRR
;
A
#
# COMPACT_ATOMS: atom_id res chain seq x y z
N MET A 1 35.80 -28.33 -19.23
CA MET A 1 35.75 -27.09 -18.41
C MET A 1 34.70 -27.26 -17.33
N SER A 2 35.10 -27.08 -16.08
CA SER A 2 34.44 -27.55 -14.85
C SER A 2 33.30 -26.62 -14.40
N ARG A 3 32.12 -27.19 -14.11
CA ARG A 3 30.94 -26.50 -13.57
C ARG A 3 31.09 -26.46 -12.04
N LYS A 4 31.46 -25.32 -11.47
CA LYS A 4 31.56 -25.15 -10.01
C LYS A 4 30.15 -25.25 -9.40
N GLN A 5 29.90 -26.32 -8.64
CA GLN A 5 28.76 -26.43 -7.74
C GLN A 5 29.06 -25.58 -6.50
N TYR A 6 28.22 -24.60 -6.20
CA TYR A 6 28.25 -23.92 -4.91
C TYR A 6 27.42 -24.75 -3.92
N VAL A 7 28.10 -25.15 -2.84
CA VAL A 7 27.52 -25.86 -1.70
C VAL A 7 26.87 -24.82 -0.80
N GLU A 8 25.55 -24.88 -0.65
CA GLU A 8 24.77 -24.02 0.23
C GLU A 8 24.83 -24.60 1.65
N THR A 9 25.67 -24.02 2.51
CA THR A 9 25.69 -24.36 3.95
C THR A 9 24.48 -23.72 4.62
N ALA A 10 23.47 -24.53 4.91
CA ALA A 10 22.30 -24.17 5.70
C ALA A 10 22.70 -23.73 7.12
N LEU A 11 22.24 -22.55 7.56
CA LEU A 11 22.31 -22.13 8.94
C LEU A 11 21.22 -22.87 9.76
N PRO A 12 21.58 -23.54 10.87
CA PRO A 12 20.61 -24.25 11.69
C PRO A 12 19.94 -23.29 12.67
N GLY A 13 18.66 -23.02 12.47
CA GLY A 13 17.85 -22.31 13.46
C GLY A 13 16.76 -21.42 12.88
N SER A 14 15.80 -22.00 12.15
CA SER A 14 14.56 -21.30 11.82
C SER A 14 13.38 -22.20 12.16
N ARG A 15 12.87 -22.04 13.39
CA ARG A 15 11.58 -22.59 13.79
C ARG A 15 10.50 -21.64 13.31
N ASN A 16 9.68 -22.14 12.37
CA ASN A 16 8.36 -21.63 11.99
C ASN A 16 8.33 -20.20 11.43
N GLY A 17 8.77 -20.05 10.19
CA GLY A 17 8.36 -18.96 9.31
C GLY A 17 7.83 -19.54 8.01
N ASN A 18 6.50 -19.52 7.82
CA ASN A 18 5.89 -19.69 6.50
C ASN A 18 6.31 -18.48 5.64
N TYR A 19 7.47 -18.55 5.02
CA TYR A 19 7.81 -17.66 3.91
C TYR A 19 7.00 -18.13 2.70
N VAL A 20 5.84 -17.52 2.51
CA VAL A 20 5.11 -17.63 1.25
C VAL A 20 5.96 -16.91 0.20
N ASN A 21 6.58 -17.68 -0.70
CA ASN A 21 7.28 -17.17 -1.88
C ASN A 21 6.31 -16.34 -2.73
N ILE A 22 6.46 -15.01 -2.73
CA ILE A 22 5.60 -14.08 -3.48
C ILE A 22 5.99 -14.01 -4.97
N TYR A 23 6.84 -14.91 -5.46
CA TYR A 23 7.31 -14.91 -6.84
C TYR A 23 6.43 -15.72 -7.82
N GLU A 24 5.39 -16.40 -7.34
CA GLU A 24 4.59 -17.33 -8.17
C GLU A 24 3.14 -16.93 -8.46
N ASP A 25 2.73 -15.66 -8.27
CA ASP A 25 1.38 -15.23 -8.70
C ASP A 25 1.40 -14.02 -9.64
N ARG A 26 2.08 -14.19 -10.77
CA ARG A 26 2.05 -13.23 -11.91
C ARG A 26 1.02 -13.58 -12.98
N ARG A 27 0.14 -14.57 -12.74
CA ARG A 27 -0.79 -15.11 -13.77
C ARG A 27 -2.28 -14.85 -13.50
N HIS A 28 -2.67 -14.13 -12.45
CA HIS A 28 -4.09 -13.84 -12.17
C HIS A 28 -4.49 -12.35 -12.08
N LEU A 29 -3.62 -11.40 -12.41
CA LEU A 29 -4.01 -9.98 -12.52
C LEU A 29 -4.82 -9.65 -13.79
N SER A 30 -5.02 -10.60 -14.70
CA SER A 30 -5.85 -10.41 -15.89
C SER A 30 -7.33 -10.69 -15.60
N ASN A 31 -7.95 -9.82 -14.82
CA ASN A 31 -9.41 -9.57 -14.84
C ASN A 31 -9.72 -8.20 -14.24
N ASN A 32 -8.94 -7.19 -14.66
CA ASN A 32 -9.25 -5.81 -14.35
C ASN A 32 -10.46 -5.40 -15.21
N ARG A 33 -11.67 -5.58 -14.69
CA ARG A 33 -12.88 -4.96 -15.26
C ARG A 33 -12.59 -3.47 -15.33
N GLN A 34 -12.33 -2.97 -16.54
CA GLN A 34 -12.15 -1.55 -16.77
C GLN A 34 -13.48 -0.87 -16.45
N ASN A 35 -13.61 -0.36 -15.23
CA ASN A 35 -14.56 0.69 -14.90
C ASN A 35 -14.12 1.93 -15.68
N PHE A 36 -14.45 1.97 -16.97
CA PHE A 36 -14.26 3.15 -17.81
C PHE A 36 -15.24 4.21 -17.35
N MET A 37 -14.85 4.98 -16.34
CA MET A 37 -15.39 6.33 -16.20
C MET A 37 -14.99 7.11 -17.44
N SER A 38 -15.95 7.83 -18.02
CA SER A 38 -15.66 8.78 -19.08
C SER A 38 -14.74 9.91 -18.56
N ASP A 39 -14.01 10.55 -19.46
CA ASP A 39 -13.14 11.67 -19.10
C ASP A 39 -13.91 12.84 -18.48
N GLN A 40 -15.17 13.04 -18.91
CA GLN A 40 -16.07 14.04 -18.32
C GLN A 40 -16.40 13.72 -16.87
N GLU A 41 -16.74 12.47 -16.56
CA GLU A 41 -17.03 12.05 -15.19
C GLU A 41 -15.77 12.12 -14.30
N ARG A 42 -14.60 11.76 -14.83
CA ARG A 42 -13.32 11.90 -14.12
C ARG A 42 -13.04 13.35 -13.77
N MET A 43 -13.19 14.26 -14.75
CA MET A 43 -13.02 15.69 -14.54
C MET A 43 -14.01 16.23 -13.51
N ALA A 44 -15.27 15.81 -13.55
CA ALA A 44 -16.29 16.23 -12.58
C ALA A 44 -15.94 15.77 -11.16
N LYS A 45 -15.51 14.51 -10.98
CA LYS A 45 -15.04 14.00 -9.68
C LYS A 45 -13.79 14.73 -9.20
N PHE A 46 -12.85 15.03 -10.10
CA PHE A 46 -11.67 15.82 -9.78
C PHE A 46 -12.05 17.21 -9.26
N GLN A 47 -12.93 17.93 -9.96
CA GLN A 47 -13.41 19.24 -9.51
C GLN A 47 -14.12 19.17 -8.16
N GLN A 48 -14.96 18.15 -7.94
CA GLN A 48 -15.61 17.91 -6.66
C GLN A 48 -14.59 17.67 -5.54
N PHE A 49 -13.54 16.89 -5.81
CA PHE A 49 -12.46 16.63 -4.87
C PHE A 49 -11.68 17.91 -4.51
N ILE A 50 -11.29 18.71 -5.52
CA ILE A 50 -10.60 19.99 -5.29
C ILE A 50 -11.44 20.93 -4.44
N ARG A 51 -12.75 21.04 -4.71
CA ARG A 51 -13.67 21.89 -3.92
C ARG A 51 -13.83 21.38 -2.49
N ARG A 52 -14.01 20.06 -2.32
CA ARG A 52 -14.26 19.46 -1.01
C ARG A 52 -13.10 19.67 -0.04
N TYR A 53 -11.87 19.67 -0.54
CA TYR A 53 -10.66 19.83 0.29
C TYR A 53 -10.03 21.22 0.16
N GLU A 54 -10.73 22.18 -0.44
CA GLU A 54 -10.28 23.57 -0.62
C GLU A 54 -8.86 23.66 -1.21
N ILE A 55 -8.55 22.76 -2.15
CA ILE A 55 -7.21 22.68 -2.73
C ILE A 55 -6.97 23.90 -3.61
N ASN A 56 -5.88 24.62 -3.34
CA ASN A 56 -5.53 25.81 -4.12
C ASN A 56 -5.30 25.48 -5.61
N ALA A 57 -5.53 26.46 -6.48
CA ALA A 57 -5.49 26.26 -7.93
C ALA A 57 -4.11 25.78 -8.43
N THR A 58 -3.03 26.31 -7.86
CA THR A 58 -1.66 25.93 -8.22
C THR A 58 -1.38 24.45 -7.94
N PHE A 59 -1.87 23.93 -6.83
CA PHE A 59 -1.72 22.53 -6.42
C PHE A 59 -2.68 21.63 -7.21
N ALA A 60 -3.89 22.10 -7.49
CA ALA A 60 -4.83 21.39 -8.36
C ALA A 60 -4.23 21.16 -9.76
N ALA A 61 -3.53 22.14 -10.33
CA ALA A 61 -2.85 21.99 -11.62
C ALA A 61 -1.77 20.89 -11.58
N LYS A 62 -0.99 20.82 -10.49
CA LYS A 62 0.00 19.75 -10.28
C LYS A 62 -0.66 18.38 -10.13
N LEU A 63 -1.75 18.29 -9.37
CA LEU A 63 -2.51 17.04 -9.20
C LEU A 63 -3.10 16.55 -10.52
N ARG A 64 -3.57 17.45 -11.38
CA ARG A 64 -4.05 17.08 -12.73
C ARG A 64 -2.94 16.47 -13.59
N GLY A 65 -1.68 16.84 -13.36
CA GLY A 65 -0.53 16.23 -14.03
C GLY A 65 -0.30 14.76 -13.66
N LEU A 66 -0.92 14.28 -12.58
CA LEU A 66 -0.89 12.86 -12.18
C LEU A 66 -2.02 12.06 -12.84
N ASP A 67 -2.86 12.68 -13.66
CA ASP A 67 -3.95 12.00 -14.34
C ASP A 67 -3.41 10.97 -15.37
N GLY A 68 -3.93 9.75 -15.33
CA GLY A 68 -3.45 8.64 -16.17
C GLY A 68 -2.24 7.88 -15.62
N TYR A 69 -1.70 8.28 -14.46
CA TYR A 69 -0.68 7.50 -13.76
C TYR A 69 -1.31 6.53 -12.75
N GLU A 70 -0.68 5.36 -12.61
CA GLU A 70 -1.01 4.41 -11.55
C GLU A 70 -0.26 4.79 -10.26
N ILE A 71 -1.00 5.04 -9.18
CA ILE A 71 -0.42 5.33 -7.87
C ILE A 71 -0.32 4.01 -7.09
N VAL A 72 0.90 3.56 -6.87
CA VAL A 72 1.18 2.32 -6.12
C VAL A 72 1.63 2.68 -4.70
N PHE A 73 0.96 2.08 -3.71
CA PHE A 73 1.35 2.18 -2.31
C PHE A 73 2.23 0.98 -1.93
N ILE A 74 3.45 1.26 -1.45
CA ILE A 74 4.33 0.26 -0.85
C ILE A 74 4.30 0.51 0.65
N CYS A 75 3.65 -0.38 1.39
CA CYS A 75 3.51 -0.27 2.84
C CYS A 75 4.70 -0.96 3.53
N ASP A 76 5.23 -0.33 4.57
CA ASP A 76 6.23 -0.95 5.45
C ASP A 76 5.60 -2.05 6.31
N ASP A 77 6.24 -3.22 6.35
CA ASP A 77 5.86 -4.39 7.15
C ASP A 77 6.88 -4.70 8.26
N SER A 78 7.86 -3.80 8.47
CA SER A 78 8.89 -3.97 9.50
C SER A 78 8.31 -4.15 10.90
N GLY A 79 9.07 -4.80 11.79
CA GLY A 79 8.67 -5.00 13.18
C GLY A 79 8.37 -3.68 13.92
N SER A 80 8.92 -2.55 13.47
CA SER A 80 8.63 -1.22 14.02
C SER A 80 7.18 -0.75 13.79
N MET A 81 6.48 -1.34 12.82
CA MET A 81 5.08 -1.07 12.55
C MET A 81 4.13 -1.74 13.57
N ASN A 82 4.64 -2.67 14.39
CA ASN A 82 3.92 -3.26 15.52
C ASN A 82 4.00 -2.41 16.79
N THR A 83 4.78 -1.33 16.80
CA THR A 83 4.86 -0.43 17.95
C THR A 83 3.50 0.19 18.23
N GLU A 84 3.05 0.07 19.48
CA GLU A 84 1.83 0.70 19.96
C GLU A 84 1.99 2.21 20.00
N LEU A 85 0.93 2.92 19.60
CA LEU A 85 0.86 4.37 19.70
C LEU A 85 0.28 4.72 21.07
N SER A 86 0.99 5.54 21.83
CA SER A 86 0.58 6.03 23.15
C SER A 86 -0.61 7.00 23.12
N ASP A 87 -1.12 7.31 21.93
CA ASP A 87 -2.20 8.26 21.73
C ASP A 87 -3.55 7.58 22.01
N VAL A 88 -4.03 7.75 23.23
CA VAL A 88 -5.46 7.65 23.59
C VAL A 88 -6.06 6.24 23.46
N SER A 89 -5.58 5.30 24.26
CA SER A 89 -6.37 4.12 24.63
C SER A 89 -6.97 4.34 26.02
N GLY A 90 -8.30 4.29 26.13
CA GLY A 90 -8.96 4.19 27.44
C GLY A 90 -8.45 2.95 28.20
N PRO A 91 -8.66 2.86 29.52
CA PRO A 91 -8.05 1.82 30.38
C PRO A 91 -8.41 0.37 29.99
N TYR A 92 -9.37 0.17 29.10
CA TYR A 92 -9.84 -1.13 28.62
C TYR A 92 -9.66 -1.35 27.11
N ASN A 93 -9.08 -0.39 26.39
CA ASN A 93 -8.89 -0.49 24.95
C ASN A 93 -7.44 -0.82 24.63
N GLN A 94 -7.22 -1.66 23.62
CA GLN A 94 -5.88 -1.89 23.10
C GLN A 94 -5.42 -0.67 22.29
N SER A 95 -4.22 -0.18 22.60
CA SER A 95 -3.56 0.87 21.83
C SER A 95 -3.41 0.43 20.36
N PRO A 96 -3.78 1.26 19.39
CA PRO A 96 -3.57 0.92 17.99
C PRO A 96 -2.07 0.86 17.68
N THR A 97 -1.65 -0.17 16.94
CA THR A 97 -0.30 -0.21 16.37
C THR A 97 -0.18 0.76 15.20
N ARG A 98 1.05 1.15 14.84
CA ARG A 98 1.33 1.97 13.66
C ARG A 98 0.76 1.35 12.38
N CYS A 99 0.92 0.03 12.20
CA CYS A 99 0.35 -0.72 11.08
C CYS A 99 -1.18 -0.56 11.01
N LYS A 100 -1.86 -0.74 12.15
CA LYS A 100 -3.32 -0.63 12.23
C LYS A 100 -3.79 0.81 11.91
N LYS A 101 -3.08 1.83 12.38
CA LYS A 101 -3.39 3.24 12.09
C LYS A 101 -3.18 3.56 10.61
N LEU A 102 -2.07 3.11 10.01
CA LEU A 102 -1.78 3.28 8.58
C LEU A 102 -2.87 2.62 7.73
N TYR A 103 -3.21 1.36 8.03
CA TYR A 103 -4.25 0.63 7.32
C TYR A 103 -5.59 1.37 7.32
N TYR A 104 -6.03 1.87 8.49
CA TYR A 104 -7.28 2.63 8.55
C TYR A 104 -7.19 3.95 7.79
N SER A 105 -6.06 4.64 7.80
CA SER A 105 -5.91 5.90 7.06
C SER A 105 -5.99 5.76 5.54
N ILE A 106 -5.54 4.61 5.01
CA ILE A 106 -5.49 4.37 3.56
C ILE A 106 -6.77 3.67 3.09
N PHE A 107 -7.19 2.61 3.79
CA PHE A 107 -8.18 1.66 3.29
C PHE A 107 -9.56 1.78 3.94
N ARG A 108 -9.68 2.52 5.05
CA ARG A 108 -10.97 2.70 5.73
C ARG A 108 -11.45 4.16 5.56
N ARG A 109 -12.11 4.41 4.44
CA ARG A 109 -12.85 5.66 4.16
C ARG A 109 -14.34 5.46 4.31
#